data_AF-U5WZ11-F1
#
_entry.id   AF-U5WZ11-F1
#
_cell.length_a   1.000
_cell.length_b   1.000
_cell.length_c   1.000
_cell.angle_alpha   90.00
_cell.angle_beta   90.00
_cell.angle_gamma   90.00
#
_symmetry.space_group_name_H-M   'P 1'
#
loop_
_entity.id
_entity.type
_entity.pdbx_description
1 polymer ?
#
loop_
_entity_poly.entity_id
_entity_poly.type
_entity_poly.pdbx_seq_one_letter_code
_entity_poly.pdbx_strand_id
1 'polypeptide(L)'
;MIAAVVVSVFGAGIAGVIVGAHISSAPGGRAAESSTAAPPSPSPEQIRTQTIDLCTRFAAGYAMLPSPPKTAADIGPAANYIADALRDNGFADHAIRTAIGDSLRLYRDRAAMVSRESAQGAIQLPNSWTPDAANAADDRVWSLCHQYQG
;
A
#
# COMPACT_ATOMS: atom_id res chain seq x y z
N MET A 1 3.27 39.68 30.64
CA MET A 1 2.30 38.66 31.05
C MET A 1 2.46 37.46 30.13
N ILE A 2 2.91 36.37 30.75
CA ILE A 2 2.91 34.93 30.41
C ILE A 2 2.58 34.53 28.96
N ALA A 3 3.60 34.06 28.25
CA ALA A 3 3.48 33.06 27.20
C ALA A 3 3.48 31.66 27.83
N ALA A 4 2.61 30.76 27.36
CA ALA A 4 2.64 29.35 27.72
C ALA A 4 2.51 28.51 26.44
N VAL A 5 3.65 27.94 26.02
CA VAL A 5 3.73 26.82 25.09
C VAL A 5 3.67 25.55 25.93
N VAL A 6 2.64 24.74 25.73
CA VAL A 6 2.53 23.41 26.35
C VAL A 6 3.04 22.39 25.35
N VAL A 7 4.23 21.84 25.61
CA VAL A 7 4.75 20.66 24.93
C VAL A 7 4.27 19.43 25.71
N SER A 8 3.41 18.63 25.08
CA SER A 8 2.95 17.35 25.62
C SER A 8 3.98 16.26 25.34
N VAL A 9 4.79 15.90 26.34
CA VAL A 9 5.64 14.72 26.31
C VAL A 9 4.79 13.52 26.74
N PHE A 10 4.54 12.59 25.81
CA PHE A 10 4.01 11.26 26.15
C PHE A 10 5.11 10.46 26.85
N GLY A 11 4.98 10.31 28.16
CA GLY A 11 5.77 9.40 28.98
C GLY A 11 4.99 8.14 29.37
N ALA A 12 5.77 7.12 29.76
CA ALA A 12 5.43 5.78 30.26
C ALA A 12 5.11 4.73 29.17
N GLY A 13 5.93 3.71 28.91
CA GLY A 13 7.11 3.18 29.59
C GLY A 13 6.92 1.69 29.88
N ILE A 14 7.89 0.84 29.54
CA ILE A 14 8.18 -0.36 30.32
C ILE A 14 9.70 -0.57 30.33
N ALA A 15 10.23 -0.70 31.54
CA ALA A 15 11.62 -0.91 31.88
C ALA A 15 12.20 -2.17 31.24
N GLY A 16 13.30 -2.01 30.52
CA GLY A 16 14.21 -3.10 30.17
C GLY A 16 15.41 -3.09 31.11
N VAL A 17 15.29 -3.75 32.26
CA VAL A 17 16.45 -4.11 33.09
C VAL A 17 16.31 -5.59 33.46
N ILE A 18 17.12 -6.45 32.84
CA ILE A 18 17.66 -7.63 33.51
C ILE A 18 19.14 -7.71 33.13
N VAL A 19 19.99 -7.42 34.12
CA VAL A 19 21.42 -7.75 34.13
C VAL A 19 21.57 -9.07 34.89
N GLY A 20 22.38 -9.99 34.34
CA GLY A 20 22.96 -11.16 35.02
C GLY A 20 22.86 -12.42 34.17
N ALA A 21 23.88 -13.25 33.98
CA ALA A 21 25.26 -13.27 34.44
C ALA A 21 26.05 -14.22 33.49
N HIS A 22 27.34 -13.96 33.27
CA HIS A 22 28.24 -14.93 32.63
C HIS A 22 28.68 -15.98 33.66
N ILE A 23 28.28 -17.25 33.50
CA ILE A 23 29.00 -18.41 34.05
C ILE A 23 28.76 -19.66 33.17
N SER A 24 29.82 -20.39 32.85
CA SER A 24 29.81 -21.62 32.03
C SER A 24 29.26 -22.83 32.80
N SER A 25 28.51 -23.74 32.15
CA SER A 25 28.69 -25.22 32.17
C SER A 25 27.49 -26.02 31.62
N ALA A 26 27.82 -27.07 30.84
CA ALA A 26 27.11 -28.35 30.56
C ALA A 26 25.93 -28.41 29.54
N PRO A 27 25.88 -29.49 28.71
CA PRO A 27 24.88 -29.69 27.66
C PRO A 27 23.62 -30.33 28.22
N GLY A 28 22.46 -29.74 27.94
CA GLY A 28 21.18 -30.34 28.31
C GLY A 28 20.15 -29.31 28.72
N GLY A 29 19.59 -28.60 27.75
CA GLY A 29 18.45 -27.74 27.96
C GLY A 29 17.63 -27.70 26.68
N ARG A 30 16.43 -28.31 26.70
CA ARG A 30 15.45 -28.19 25.63
C ARG A 30 15.32 -26.71 25.27
N ALA A 31 15.55 -26.39 23.99
CA ALA A 31 15.23 -25.09 23.45
C ALA A 31 13.75 -24.81 23.77
N ALA A 32 13.50 -23.79 24.60
CA ALA A 32 12.16 -23.29 24.78
C ALA A 32 11.72 -22.72 23.42
N GLU A 33 10.75 -23.37 22.79
CA GLU A 33 10.08 -22.82 21.61
C GLU A 33 9.44 -21.50 22.04
N SER A 34 10.02 -20.38 21.60
CA SER A 34 9.36 -19.09 21.67
C SER A 34 8.12 -19.14 20.79
N SER A 35 6.95 -19.36 21.39
CA SER A 35 5.67 -19.09 20.73
C SER A 35 5.58 -17.59 20.47
N THR A 36 5.97 -17.18 19.26
CA THR A 36 5.68 -15.82 18.77
C THR A 36 4.17 -15.71 18.60
N ALA A 37 3.51 -14.93 19.47
CA ALA A 37 2.11 -14.59 19.30
C ALA A 37 1.90 -13.93 17.92
N ALA A 38 0.84 -14.33 17.22
CA ALA A 38 0.47 -13.72 15.95
C ALA A 38 0.24 -12.20 16.14
N PRO A 39 0.64 -11.37 15.17
CA PRO A 39 0.39 -9.93 15.23
C PRO A 39 -1.12 -9.66 15.34
N PRO A 40 -1.53 -8.60 16.06
CA PRO A 40 -2.93 -8.28 16.22
C PRO A 40 -3.57 -7.93 14.87
N SER A 41 -4.81 -8.36 14.67
CA SER A 41 -5.63 -7.97 13.52
C SER A 41 -5.94 -6.46 13.55
N PRO A 42 -6.06 -5.79 12.40
CA PRO A 42 -6.35 -4.36 12.35
C PRO A 42 -7.74 -4.06 12.93
N SER A 43 -7.87 -2.91 13.60
CA SER A 43 -9.15 -2.45 14.13
C SER A 43 -10.07 -1.94 13.00
N PRO A 44 -11.40 -1.93 13.19
CA PRO A 44 -12.33 -1.37 12.20
C PRO A 44 -12.01 0.09 11.83
N GLU A 45 -11.60 0.90 12.82
CA GLU A 45 -11.22 2.30 12.59
C GLU A 45 -9.93 2.43 11.75
N GLN A 46 -8.96 1.53 11.94
CA GLN A 46 -7.76 1.49 11.11
C GLN A 46 -8.09 1.12 9.66
N ILE A 47 -8.96 0.12 9.45
CA ILE A 47 -9.43 -0.27 8.12
C ILE A 47 -10.11 0.93 7.44
N ARG A 48 -11.04 1.59 8.15
CA ARG A 48 -11.75 2.77 7.64
C ARG A 48 -10.82 3.90 7.26
N THR A 49 -9.90 4.28 8.14
CA THR A 49 -8.94 5.36 7.90
C THR A 49 -8.09 5.09 6.67
N GLN A 50 -7.56 3.86 6.54
CA GLN A 50 -6.72 3.50 5.41
C GLN A 50 -7.51 3.35 4.11
N THR A 51 -8.77 2.92 4.18
CA THR A 51 -9.65 2.85 3.01
C THR A 51 -9.91 4.24 2.44
N ILE A 52 -10.18 5.22 3.32
CA ILE A 52 -10.40 6.61 2.93
C ILE A 52 -9.13 7.20 2.31
N ASP A 53 -7.96 7.01 2.93
CA ASP A 53 -6.68 7.49 2.39
C ASP A 53 -6.40 6.87 1.01
N LEU A 54 -6.57 5.54 0.89
CA LEU A 54 -6.34 4.82 -0.36
C LEU A 54 -7.23 5.32 -1.50
N CYS A 55 -8.55 5.45 -1.27
CA CYS A 55 -9.47 5.98 -2.28
C CYS A 55 -9.14 7.45 -2.64
N THR A 56 -8.77 8.26 -1.66
CA THR A 56 -8.39 9.67 -1.88
C THR A 56 -7.14 9.78 -2.75
N ARG A 57 -6.11 8.98 -2.45
CA ARG A 57 -4.86 8.96 -3.22
C ARG A 57 -5.04 8.33 -4.60
N PHE A 58 -5.92 7.33 -4.73
CA PHE A 58 -6.31 6.84 -6.06
C PHE A 58 -6.91 7.97 -6.91
N ALA A 59 -7.88 8.72 -6.37
CA ALA A 59 -8.51 9.82 -7.09
C ALA A 59 -7.50 10.90 -7.51
N ALA A 60 -6.58 11.27 -6.61
CA ALA A 60 -5.52 12.22 -6.91
C ALA A 60 -4.55 11.70 -7.98
N GLY A 61 -4.14 10.43 -7.90
CA GLY A 61 -3.29 9.79 -8.92
C GLY A 61 -3.97 9.69 -10.28
N TYR A 62 -5.25 9.32 -10.30
CA TYR A 62 -6.06 9.28 -11.52
C TYR A 62 -6.12 10.66 -12.20
N ALA A 63 -6.29 11.74 -11.43
CA ALA A 63 -6.34 13.10 -11.94
C ALA A 63 -5.00 13.61 -12.53
N MET A 64 -3.88 12.95 -12.23
CA MET A 64 -2.57 13.27 -12.83
C MET A 64 -2.46 12.79 -14.29
N LEU A 65 -3.31 11.86 -14.72
CA LEU A 65 -3.24 11.29 -16.07
C LEU A 65 -3.81 12.26 -17.12
N PRO A 66 -3.06 12.58 -18.19
CA PRO A 66 -3.66 13.24 -19.35
C PRO A 66 -4.60 12.29 -20.08
N SER A 67 -5.64 12.82 -20.72
CA SER A 67 -6.62 12.03 -21.46
C SER A 67 -6.58 12.34 -22.97
N PRO A 68 -6.19 11.37 -23.84
CA PRO A 68 -5.59 10.07 -23.51
C PRO A 68 -4.08 10.17 -23.22
N PRO A 69 -3.50 9.27 -22.41
CA PRO A 69 -2.06 9.18 -22.22
C PRO A 69 -1.39 8.61 -23.48
N LYS A 70 -0.31 9.29 -23.92
CA LYS A 70 0.36 9.00 -25.20
C LYS A 70 1.73 8.34 -25.00
N THR A 71 2.36 8.56 -23.85
CA THR A 71 3.70 8.06 -23.53
C THR A 71 3.74 7.35 -22.18
N ALA A 72 4.75 6.53 -21.95
CA ALA A 72 4.96 5.91 -20.64
C ALA A 72 5.23 6.95 -19.55
N ALA A 73 5.85 8.08 -19.90
CA ALA A 73 6.13 9.19 -18.99
C ALA A 73 4.84 9.91 -18.53
N ASP A 74 3.78 9.89 -19.35
CA ASP A 74 2.47 10.42 -18.97
C ASP A 74 1.80 9.58 -17.86
N ILE A 75 2.17 8.29 -17.76
CA ILE A 75 1.51 7.30 -16.89
C ILE A 75 2.31 7.04 -15.62
N GLY A 76 3.65 7.01 -15.75
CA GLY A 76 4.57 6.66 -14.67
C GLY A 76 4.31 7.39 -13.34
N PRO A 77 4.15 8.72 -13.32
CA PRO A 77 3.87 9.46 -12.08
C PRO A 77 2.61 8.98 -11.35
N ALA A 78 1.49 8.87 -12.05
CA ALA A 78 0.22 8.39 -11.49
C ALA A 78 0.34 6.94 -10.99
N ALA A 79 0.93 6.06 -11.79
CA ALA A 79 1.10 4.65 -11.44
C ALA A 79 1.96 4.46 -10.19
N ASN A 80 3.07 5.22 -10.05
CA ASN A 80 3.91 5.15 -8.87
C ASN A 80 3.20 5.69 -7.63
N TYR A 81 2.50 6.82 -7.76
CA TYR A 81 1.74 7.41 -6.65
C TYR A 81 0.66 6.46 -6.11
N ILE A 82 -0.07 5.77 -7.00
CA ILE A 82 -1.09 4.78 -6.63
C ILE A 82 -0.43 3.52 -6.03
N ALA A 83 0.72 3.09 -6.56
CA ALA A 83 1.47 1.97 -6.01
C ALA A 83 1.92 2.23 -4.57
N ASP A 84 2.37 3.44 -4.28
CA ASP A 84 2.74 3.86 -2.93
C ASP A 84 1.51 3.90 -2.02
N ALA A 85 0.37 4.40 -2.50
CA ALA A 85 -0.87 4.39 -1.75
C ALA A 85 -1.31 2.98 -1.35
N LEU A 86 -1.22 2.00 -2.25
CA LEU A 86 -1.51 0.59 -1.97
C LEU A 86 -0.56 -0.03 -0.94
N ARG A 87 0.71 0.39 -0.94
CA ARG A 87 1.71 -0.09 0.02
C ARG A 87 1.45 0.48 1.41
N ASP A 88 1.17 1.78 1.49
CA ASP A 88 0.98 2.49 2.75
C ASP A 88 -0.32 2.09 3.45
N ASN A 89 -1.35 1.72 2.67
CA ASN A 89 -2.68 1.38 3.17
C ASN A 89 -2.90 -0.13 3.32
N GLY A 90 -1.96 -0.80 3.99
CA GLY A 90 -1.87 -2.23 4.35
C GLY A 90 -3.17 -2.94 4.79
N PHE A 91 -4.05 -2.21 5.46
CA PHE A 91 -5.27 -2.70 6.09
C PHE A 91 -6.55 -2.09 5.51
N ALA A 92 -6.46 -1.30 4.44
CA ALA A 92 -7.66 -0.83 3.74
C ALA A 92 -8.56 -2.00 3.30
N ASP A 93 -9.84 -1.70 3.06
CA ASP A 93 -10.84 -2.67 2.60
C ASP A 93 -10.30 -3.52 1.44
N HIS A 94 -10.47 -4.84 1.58
CA HIS A 94 -9.86 -5.80 0.68
C HIS A 94 -10.40 -5.67 -0.76
N ALA A 95 -11.71 -5.41 -0.91
CA ALA A 95 -12.32 -5.28 -2.24
C ALA A 95 -11.82 -4.02 -2.96
N ILE A 96 -11.74 -2.91 -2.24
CA ILE A 96 -11.19 -1.64 -2.77
C ILE A 96 -9.71 -1.79 -3.13
N ARG A 97 -8.89 -2.37 -2.24
CA ARG A 97 -7.48 -2.64 -2.53
C ARG A 97 -7.29 -3.49 -3.78
N THR A 98 -8.10 -4.54 -3.92
CA THR A 98 -8.04 -5.44 -5.06
C THR A 98 -8.38 -4.69 -6.34
N ALA A 99 -9.48 -3.92 -6.35
CA ALA A 99 -9.88 -3.14 -7.53
C ALA A 99 -8.81 -2.11 -7.94
N ILE A 100 -8.22 -1.40 -6.98
CA ILE A 100 -7.15 -0.43 -7.25
C ILE A 100 -5.89 -1.15 -7.75
N GLY A 101 -5.58 -2.33 -7.21
CA GLY A 101 -4.49 -3.17 -7.71
C GLY A 101 -4.69 -3.60 -9.17
N ASP A 102 -5.92 -3.98 -9.54
CA ASP A 102 -6.28 -4.36 -10.90
C ASP A 102 -6.18 -3.18 -11.88
N SER A 103 -6.69 -2.00 -11.49
CA SER A 103 -6.55 -0.75 -12.28
C SER A 103 -5.07 -0.38 -12.45
N LEU A 104 -4.28 -0.40 -11.37
CA LEU A 104 -2.85 -0.10 -11.42
C LEU A 104 -2.07 -1.07 -12.32
N ARG A 105 -2.44 -2.36 -12.34
CA ARG A 105 -1.86 -3.32 -13.28
C ARG A 105 -2.11 -2.87 -14.72
N LEU A 106 -3.33 -2.45 -15.05
CA LEU A 106 -3.66 -1.99 -16.40
C LEU A 106 -2.98 -0.66 -16.77
N TYR A 107 -2.71 0.23 -15.81
CA TYR A 107 -1.86 1.40 -16.04
C TYR A 107 -0.42 1.00 -16.42
N ARG A 108 0.16 0.06 -15.70
CA ARG A 108 1.50 -0.47 -16.00
C ARG A 108 1.53 -1.18 -17.35
N ASP A 109 0.50 -1.96 -17.66
CA ASP A 109 0.38 -2.63 -18.95
C ASP A 109 0.32 -1.61 -20.09
N ARG A 110 -0.48 -0.56 -19.93
CA ARG A 110 -0.54 0.55 -20.89
C ARG A 110 0.82 1.22 -21.05
N ALA A 111 1.50 1.54 -19.94
CA ALA A 111 2.82 2.17 -19.96
C ALA A 111 3.85 1.32 -20.72
N ALA A 112 3.82 -0.01 -20.53
CA ALA A 112 4.66 -0.93 -21.29
C ALA A 112 4.35 -0.88 -22.79
N MET A 113 3.07 -0.90 -23.19
CA MET A 113 2.68 -0.81 -24.61
C MET A 113 3.11 0.50 -25.28
N VAL A 114 3.11 1.62 -24.55
CA VAL A 114 3.50 2.94 -25.10
C VAL A 114 4.97 3.31 -24.84
N SER A 115 5.77 2.39 -24.29
CA SER A 115 7.19 2.61 -23.98
C SER A 115 8.11 2.64 -25.21
N ARG A 116 7.66 2.07 -26.34
CA ARG A 116 8.45 1.81 -27.56
C ARG A 116 9.54 0.75 -27.41
N GLU A 117 9.58 0.03 -26.29
CA GLU A 117 10.44 -1.14 -26.15
C GLU A 117 9.91 -2.32 -26.98
N SER A 118 10.83 -3.17 -27.41
CA SER A 118 10.49 -4.42 -28.11
C SER A 118 10.51 -5.61 -27.16
N ALA A 119 9.62 -6.59 -27.37
CA ALA A 119 9.65 -7.81 -26.60
C ALA A 119 10.93 -8.61 -26.90
N GLN A 120 11.80 -8.74 -25.90
CA GLN A 120 13.09 -9.42 -26.03
C GLN A 120 13.52 -10.02 -24.68
N GLY A 121 13.82 -11.33 -24.67
CA GLY A 121 14.24 -12.03 -23.45
C GLY A 121 13.19 -11.95 -22.35
N ALA A 122 13.56 -11.41 -21.18
CA ALA A 122 12.64 -11.23 -20.05
C ALA A 122 11.71 -9.99 -20.21
N ILE A 123 11.97 -9.11 -21.19
CA ILE A 123 11.08 -8.00 -21.51
C ILE A 123 9.93 -8.55 -22.36
N GLN A 124 8.76 -8.67 -21.75
CA GLN A 124 7.55 -9.14 -22.41
C GLN A 124 6.50 -8.02 -22.37
N LEU A 125 5.92 -7.70 -23.53
CA LEU A 125 4.85 -6.72 -23.61
C LEU A 125 3.50 -7.38 -23.29
N PRO A 126 2.62 -6.72 -22.53
CA PRO A 126 1.27 -7.21 -22.28
C PRO A 126 0.50 -7.35 -23.60
N ASN A 127 -0.24 -8.45 -23.75
CA ASN A 127 -1.06 -8.73 -24.94
C ASN A 127 -2.57 -8.60 -24.68
N SER A 128 -2.99 -8.44 -23.43
CA SER A 128 -4.39 -8.47 -23.00
C SER A 128 -4.97 -7.09 -22.65
N TRP A 129 -4.18 -6.02 -22.75
CA TRP A 129 -4.65 -4.69 -22.42
C TRP A 129 -5.61 -4.17 -23.49
N THR A 130 -6.77 -3.67 -23.07
CA THR A 130 -7.73 -2.97 -23.93
C THR A 130 -8.24 -1.72 -23.21
N PRO A 131 -8.68 -0.68 -23.95
CA PRO A 131 -9.32 0.48 -23.34
C PRO A 131 -10.55 0.10 -22.51
N ASP A 132 -11.37 -0.83 -23.00
CA ASP A 132 -12.57 -1.28 -22.30
C ASP A 132 -12.25 -1.97 -20.97
N ALA A 133 -11.20 -2.81 -20.94
CA ALA A 133 -10.77 -3.45 -19.71
C ALA A 133 -10.22 -2.44 -18.69
N ALA A 134 -9.48 -1.43 -19.15
CA ALA A 134 -8.97 -0.35 -18.30
C ALA A 134 -10.12 0.49 -17.71
N ASN A 135 -11.04 0.95 -18.56
CA ASN A 135 -12.20 1.72 -18.12
C ASN A 135 -13.07 0.92 -17.13
N ALA A 136 -13.32 -0.37 -17.40
CA ALA A 136 -14.08 -1.22 -16.49
C ALA A 136 -13.41 -1.40 -15.13
N ALA A 137 -12.07 -1.47 -15.08
CA ALA A 137 -11.33 -1.53 -13.83
C ALA A 137 -11.43 -0.20 -13.06
N ASP A 138 -11.29 0.93 -13.73
CA ASP A 138 -11.40 2.26 -13.12
C ASP A 138 -12.83 2.52 -12.60
N ASP A 139 -13.85 2.19 -13.40
CA ASP A 139 -15.26 2.28 -13.00
C ASP A 139 -15.55 1.45 -11.75
N ARG A 140 -14.95 0.26 -11.64
CA ARG A 140 -15.07 -0.58 -10.45
C ARG A 140 -14.46 0.10 -9.22
N VAL A 141 -13.29 0.73 -9.36
CA VAL A 141 -12.68 1.50 -8.26
C VAL A 141 -13.59 2.64 -7.84
N TRP A 142 -14.07 3.45 -8.80
CA TRP A 142 -14.97 4.57 -8.51
C TRP A 142 -16.25 4.12 -7.84
N SER A 143 -16.86 3.04 -8.32
CA SER A 143 -18.06 2.46 -7.72
C SER A 143 -17.84 2.09 -6.26
N LEU A 144 -16.76 1.37 -5.95
CA LEU A 144 -16.48 0.93 -4.59
C LEU A 144 -16.12 2.10 -3.67
N CYS A 145 -15.26 3.02 -4.13
CA CYS A 145 -14.86 4.19 -3.35
C CYS A 145 -16.04 5.14 -3.07
N HIS A 146 -16.94 5.38 -4.04
CA HIS A 146 -18.12 6.23 -3.84
C HIS A 146 -19.20 5.60 -2.94
N GLN A 147 -19.29 4.27 -2.93
CA GLN A 147 -20.29 3.54 -2.14
C GLN A 147 -19.81 3.18 -0.73
N TYR A 148 -18.55 3.46 -0.39
CA TYR A 148 -17.97 3.09 0.90
C TYR A 148 -18.63 3.87 2.06
N GLN A 149 -19.10 3.16 3.10
CA GLN A 149 -19.82 3.75 4.24
C GLN A 149 -19.12 3.59 5.61
N GLY A 150 -17.96 2.91 5.65
CA GLY A 150 -17.24 2.63 6.90
C GLY A 150 -17.41 1.20 7.33
#